data_AF-A0A919MGS6-F1
#
_entry.id   AF-A0A919MGS6-F1
#
_cell.length_a   1.000
_cell.length_b   1.000
_cell.length_c   1.000
_cell.angle_alpha   90.00
_cell.angle_beta   90.00
_cell.angle_gamma   90.00
#
_symmetry.space_group_name_H-M   'P 1'
#
loop_
_entity.id
_entity.type
_entity.pdbx_description
1 polymer ?
#
loop_
_entity_poly.entity_id
_entity_poly.type
_entity_poly.pdbx_seq_one_letter_code
_entity_poly.pdbx_strand_id
1 'polypeptide(L)'
;MTVARYAARTTAFAVVYLLVYWMADLYLILPPVVAAVWMLTQGHWGLRRFDVIALVTVTVAAAIAGGATMLSGFGRAAVITAPALLFAVLVERWLPGWWQGHGDRFRAWHVSLGKVAGAAAVSAVAFLVLFTTMFGVPALGFLGMPVVQTVAVLLVALAGRTMKRQATKRQRPGLTLVR
;
A
#
# COMPACT_ATOMS: atom_id res chain seq x y z
N MET A 1 -19.67 7.68 -6.11
CA MET A 1 -18.39 8.41 -6.26
C MET A 1 -18.33 8.95 -7.68
N THR A 2 -17.97 10.21 -7.90
CA THR A 2 -17.85 10.77 -9.27
C THR A 2 -16.50 10.38 -9.89
N VAL A 3 -16.46 10.30 -11.22
CA VAL A 3 -15.23 9.99 -11.98
C VAL A 3 -14.12 11.00 -11.66
N ALA A 4 -14.45 12.29 -11.59
CA ALA A 4 -13.48 13.34 -11.25
C ALA A 4 -12.85 13.16 -9.85
N ARG A 5 -13.64 12.74 -8.85
CA ARG A 5 -13.14 12.52 -7.48
C ARG A 5 -12.28 11.26 -7.38
N TYR A 6 -12.59 10.24 -8.18
CA TYR A 6 -11.73 9.07 -8.32
C TYR A 6 -10.40 9.45 -8.96
N ALA A 7 -10.44 10.09 -10.13
CA ALA A 7 -9.26 10.55 -10.84
C ALA A 7 -8.35 11.41 -9.95
N ALA A 8 -8.89 12.42 -9.27
CA ALA A 8 -8.11 13.28 -8.37
C ALA A 8 -7.39 12.50 -7.26
N ARG A 9 -8.01 11.46 -6.69
CA ARG A 9 -7.39 10.62 -5.66
C ARG A 9 -6.29 9.73 -6.24
N THR A 10 -6.58 9.05 -7.36
CA THR A 10 -5.61 8.22 -8.07
C THR A 10 -4.40 9.06 -8.48
N THR A 11 -4.61 10.28 -8.97
CA THR A 11 -3.53 11.23 -9.29
C THR A 11 -2.73 11.62 -8.04
N ALA A 12 -3.38 11.91 -6.91
CA ALA A 12 -2.66 12.22 -5.68
C ALA A 12 -1.77 11.05 -5.21
N PHE A 13 -2.27 9.81 -5.28
CA PHE A 13 -1.46 8.63 -4.99
C PHE A 13 -0.33 8.42 -6.00
N ALA A 14 -0.60 8.63 -7.29
CA ALA A 14 0.41 8.53 -8.34
C ALA A 14 1.53 9.55 -8.15
N VAL A 15 1.22 10.79 -7.78
CA VAL A 15 2.22 11.83 -7.49
C VAL A 15 3.08 11.44 -6.30
N VAL A 16 2.48 11.02 -5.18
CA VAL A 16 3.23 10.59 -3.99
C VAL A 16 4.09 9.37 -4.31
N TYR A 17 3.54 8.40 -5.05
CA TYR A 17 4.26 7.22 -5.49
C TYR A 17 5.46 7.57 -6.39
N LEU A 18 5.27 8.46 -7.37
CA LEU A 18 6.34 8.90 -8.25
C LEU A 18 7.43 9.64 -7.48
N LEU A 19 7.05 10.59 -6.61
CA LEU A 19 8.03 11.29 -5.76
C LEU A 19 8.87 10.30 -4.97
N VAL A 20 8.23 9.30 -4.37
CA VAL A 20 8.94 8.26 -3.63
C VAL A 20 9.78 7.37 -4.55
N TYR A 21 9.27 7.00 -5.73
CA TYR A 21 9.98 6.16 -6.70
C TYR A 21 11.27 6.82 -7.19
N TRP A 22 11.22 8.12 -7.51
CA TRP A 22 12.39 8.88 -7.97
C TRP A 22 13.37 9.21 -6.84
N MET A 23 12.89 9.34 -5.59
CA MET A 23 13.75 9.50 -4.41
C MET A 23 14.36 8.17 -3.92
N ALA A 24 13.84 7.03 -4.40
CA ALA A 24 14.19 5.70 -3.88
C ALA A 24 15.57 5.20 -4.29
N ASP A 25 16.36 5.94 -5.07
CA ASP A 25 17.80 5.65 -5.26
C ASP A 25 18.55 5.60 -3.91
N LEU A 26 18.02 6.23 -2.85
CA LEU A 26 18.52 6.07 -1.47
C LEU A 26 17.76 5.05 -0.61
N TYR A 27 16.50 4.69 -0.95
CA TYR A 27 15.62 3.90 -0.09
C TYR A 27 14.65 3.00 -0.89
N LEU A 28 15.15 1.83 -1.35
CA LEU A 28 14.40 0.75 -2.03
C LEU A 28 13.13 0.24 -1.31
N ILE A 29 12.91 0.67 -0.06
CA ILE A 29 11.84 0.19 0.82
C ILE A 29 10.51 0.93 0.59
N LEU A 30 10.57 2.20 0.14
CA LEU A 30 9.41 3.10 0.21
C LEU A 30 8.37 2.93 -0.92
N PRO A 31 8.72 2.65 -2.19
CA PRO A 31 7.73 2.51 -3.26
C PRO A 31 6.69 1.39 -3.02
N PRO A 32 7.08 0.17 -2.58
CA PRO A 32 6.14 -0.90 -2.23
C PRO A 32 5.17 -0.53 -1.11
N VAL A 33 5.63 0.26 -0.13
CA VAL A 33 4.80 0.70 1.00
C VAL A 33 3.70 1.65 0.54
N VAL A 34 4.04 2.63 -0.30
CA VAL A 34 3.06 3.56 -0.88
C VAL A 34 2.05 2.81 -1.75
N ALA A 35 2.52 1.87 -2.57
CA ALA A 35 1.66 1.02 -3.38
C ALA A 35 0.67 0.20 -2.52
N ALA A 36 1.13 -0.42 -1.44
CA ALA A 36 0.29 -1.20 -0.52
C ALA A 36 -0.81 -0.34 0.12
N VAL A 37 -0.48 0.89 0.52
CA VAL A 37 -1.44 1.84 1.10
C VAL A 37 -2.43 2.35 0.05
N TRP A 38 -1.96 2.65 -1.17
CA TRP A 38 -2.83 3.01 -2.28
C TRP A 38 -3.86 1.89 -2.53
N MET A 39 -3.42 0.64 -2.69
CA MET A 39 -4.33 -0.49 -2.93
C MET A 39 -5.31 -0.72 -1.78
N LEU A 40 -4.85 -0.60 -0.54
CA LEU A 40 -5.69 -0.77 0.65
C LEU A 40 -6.74 0.36 0.79
N THR A 41 -6.37 1.59 0.45
CA THR A 41 -7.25 2.76 0.61
C THR A 41 -8.37 2.81 -0.43
N GLN A 42 -8.07 2.36 -1.66
CA GLN A 42 -9.00 2.44 -2.78
C GLN A 42 -9.88 1.20 -2.96
N GLY A 43 -9.53 0.06 -2.36
CA GLY A 43 -10.25 -1.21 -2.53
C GLY A 43 -11.76 -1.15 -2.23
N HIS A 44 -12.19 -0.22 -1.38
CA HIS A 44 -13.60 -0.01 -1.07
C HIS A 44 -14.46 0.46 -2.26
N TRP A 45 -13.86 1.18 -3.22
CA TRP A 45 -14.62 1.86 -4.27
C TRP A 45 -14.93 0.95 -5.47
N GLY A 46 -14.58 -0.34 -5.40
CA GLY A 46 -14.86 -1.33 -6.46
C GLY A 46 -14.03 -1.15 -7.73
N LEU A 47 -13.11 -0.19 -7.75
CA LEU A 47 -12.31 0.18 -8.93
C LEU A 47 -10.85 -0.30 -8.84
N ARG A 48 -10.56 -1.27 -7.95
CA ARG A 48 -9.20 -1.76 -7.68
C ARG A 48 -8.44 -2.19 -8.95
N ARG A 49 -9.14 -2.72 -9.96
CA ARG A 49 -8.54 -3.05 -11.27
C ARG A 49 -7.92 -1.83 -11.96
N PHE A 50 -8.55 -0.66 -11.85
CA PHE A 50 -8.05 0.58 -12.42
C PHE A 50 -6.90 1.16 -11.60
N ASP A 51 -6.91 1.01 -10.27
CA ASP A 51 -5.76 1.38 -9.45
C ASP A 51 -4.54 0.51 -9.78
N VAL A 52 -4.73 -0.80 -9.97
CA VAL A 52 -3.66 -1.72 -10.39
C VAL A 52 -3.11 -1.31 -11.74
N ILE A 53 -3.98 -1.04 -12.73
CA ILE A 53 -3.56 -0.55 -14.04
C ILE A 53 -2.79 0.77 -13.90
N ALA A 54 -3.30 1.73 -13.13
CA ALA A 54 -2.65 3.01 -12.92
C ALA A 54 -1.26 2.85 -12.26
N LEU A 55 -1.15 2.04 -11.22
CA LEU A 55 0.13 1.78 -10.55
C LEU A 55 1.12 1.10 -11.48
N VAL A 56 0.69 0.09 -12.25
CA VAL A 56 1.54 -0.58 -13.24
C VAL A 56 2.02 0.43 -14.28
N THR A 57 1.10 1.17 -14.90
CA THR A 57 1.43 2.16 -15.94
C THR A 57 2.41 3.22 -15.43
N VAL A 58 2.16 3.78 -14.24
CA VAL A 58 3.03 4.80 -13.63
C VAL A 58 4.40 4.22 -13.31
N THR A 59 4.47 2.98 -12.81
CA THR A 59 5.74 2.32 -12.48
C THR A 59 6.56 2.01 -13.73
N VAL A 60 5.91 1.50 -14.78
CA VAL A 60 6.55 1.22 -16.08
C VAL A 60 7.06 2.53 -16.69
N ALA A 61 6.23 3.57 -16.72
CA ALA A 61 6.60 4.87 -17.25
C ALA A 61 7.80 5.48 -16.49
N ALA A 62 7.78 5.44 -15.16
CA ALA A 62 8.87 5.92 -14.34
C ALA A 62 10.16 5.11 -14.55
N ALA A 63 10.06 3.79 -14.64
CA ALA A 63 11.20 2.93 -14.91
C ALA A 63 11.83 3.24 -16.27
N ILE A 64 11.01 3.38 -17.32
CA ILE A 64 11.48 3.71 -18.68
C ILE A 64 12.12 5.10 -18.71
N ALA A 65 11.52 6.08 -18.04
CA ALA A 65 12.09 7.42 -17.91
C ALA A 65 13.46 7.39 -17.18
N GLY A 66 13.65 6.43 -16.27
CA GLY A 66 14.93 6.16 -15.61
C GLY A 66 15.90 5.28 -16.41
N GLY A 67 15.63 5.01 -17.69
CA GLY A 67 16.51 4.26 -18.59
C GLY A 67 16.27 2.75 -18.65
N ALA A 68 15.21 2.24 -18.03
CA ALA A 68 14.85 0.82 -18.11
C ALA A 68 14.24 0.45 -19.48
N THR A 69 14.49 -0.78 -19.95
CA THR A 69 13.78 -1.34 -21.11
C THR A 69 12.32 -1.64 -20.75
N MET A 70 11.44 -1.75 -21.75
CA MET A 70 10.02 -2.06 -21.53
C MET A 70 9.82 -3.34 -20.71
N LEU A 71 10.56 -4.42 -21.02
CA LEU A 71 10.49 -5.69 -20.28
C LEU A 71 10.90 -5.51 -18.80
N SER A 72 12.03 -4.83 -18.55
CA SER A 72 12.50 -4.58 -17.19
C SER A 72 11.58 -3.63 -16.40
N GLY A 73 10.94 -2.67 -17.09
CA GLY A 73 9.90 -1.80 -16.52
C GLY A 73 8.69 -2.59 -16.04
N PHE A 74 8.19 -3.54 -16.84
CA PHE A 74 7.12 -4.45 -16.42
C PHE A 74 7.56 -5.37 -15.27
N GLY A 75 8.80 -5.86 -15.28
CA GLY A 75 9.37 -6.62 -14.17
C GLY A 75 9.33 -5.84 -12.84
N ARG A 76 9.80 -4.59 -12.86
CA ARG A 76 9.73 -3.67 -11.70
C ARG A 76 8.28 -3.43 -11.25
N ALA A 77 7.38 -3.20 -12.20
CA ALA A 77 5.97 -3.00 -11.91
C ALA A 77 5.33 -4.22 -11.25
N ALA A 78 5.65 -5.44 -11.69
CA ALA A 78 5.16 -6.68 -11.10
C ALA A 78 5.69 -6.87 -9.66
N VAL A 79 6.99 -6.64 -9.45
CA VAL A 79 7.65 -6.74 -8.14
C VAL A 79 7.03 -5.80 -7.11
N ILE A 80 6.54 -4.63 -7.53
CA ILE A 80 5.91 -3.65 -6.63
C ILE A 80 4.41 -3.91 -6.47
N THR A 81 3.71 -4.14 -7.58
CA THR A 81 2.24 -4.18 -7.61
C THR A 81 1.68 -5.46 -7.02
N ALA A 82 2.29 -6.62 -7.30
CA ALA A 82 1.75 -7.90 -6.84
C ALA A 82 1.79 -8.04 -5.31
N PRO A 83 2.89 -7.71 -4.60
CA PRO A 83 2.91 -7.71 -3.14
C PRO A 83 1.94 -6.70 -2.51
N ALA A 84 1.84 -5.49 -3.09
CA ALA A 84 0.91 -4.47 -2.63
C ALA A 84 -0.55 -4.92 -2.74
N LEU A 85 -0.90 -5.55 -3.87
CA LEU A 85 -2.22 -6.15 -4.08
C LEU A 85 -2.47 -7.29 -3.10
N LEU A 86 -1.48 -8.18 -2.90
CA LEU A 86 -1.57 -9.30 -1.97
C LEU A 86 -1.85 -8.80 -0.55
N PHE A 87 -1.11 -7.80 -0.07
CA PHE A 87 -1.36 -7.16 1.23
C PHE A 87 -2.81 -6.66 1.32
N ALA A 88 -3.24 -5.86 0.34
CA ALA A 88 -4.55 -5.23 0.34
C ALA A 88 -5.69 -6.26 0.27
N VAL A 89 -5.51 -7.38 -0.44
CA VAL A 89 -6.47 -8.50 -0.51
C VAL A 89 -6.51 -9.26 0.81
N LEU A 90 -5.35 -9.58 1.41
CA LEU A 90 -5.28 -10.31 2.67
C LEU A 90 -5.91 -9.52 3.81
N VAL A 91 -5.64 -8.21 3.89
CA VAL A 91 -6.27 -7.34 4.90
C VAL A 91 -7.78 -7.27 4.70
N GLU A 92 -8.27 -7.13 3.47
CA GLU A 92 -9.72 -7.12 3.22
C GLU A 92 -10.39 -8.46 3.56
N ARG A 93 -9.73 -9.58 3.26
CA ARG A 93 -10.26 -10.92 3.52
C ARG A 93 -10.25 -11.27 5.01
N TRP A 94 -9.17 -10.97 5.72
CA TRP A 94 -9.02 -11.34 7.14
C TRP A 94 -9.66 -10.34 8.10
N LEU A 95 -9.80 -9.10 7.64
CA LEU A 95 -10.29 -7.95 8.42
C LEU A 95 -11.25 -7.08 7.57
N PRO A 96 -12.39 -7.64 7.12
CA PRO A 96 -13.34 -6.89 6.28
C PRO A 96 -13.79 -5.62 6.97
N GLY A 97 -13.76 -4.48 6.27
CA GLY A 97 -14.19 -3.19 6.82
C GLY A 97 -13.20 -2.51 7.80
N TRP A 98 -12.05 -3.12 8.09
CA TRP A 98 -11.09 -2.60 9.08
C TRP A 98 -10.52 -1.24 8.69
N TRP A 99 -10.20 -1.02 7.41
CA TRP A 99 -9.70 0.27 6.95
C TRP A 99 -10.72 1.39 7.17
N GLN A 100 -12.01 1.09 7.04
CA GLN A 100 -13.12 2.03 7.26
C GLN A 100 -13.49 2.17 8.75
N GLY A 101 -12.97 1.28 9.59
CA GLY A 101 -13.30 1.21 11.01
C GLY A 101 -14.63 0.53 11.32
N HIS A 102 -15.20 -0.21 10.36
CA HIS A 102 -16.41 -1.01 10.60
C HIS A 102 -16.08 -2.20 11.49
N GLY A 103 -16.91 -2.42 12.52
CA GLY A 103 -16.76 -3.56 13.43
C GLY A 103 -15.63 -3.43 14.45
N ASP A 104 -14.97 -2.26 14.54
CA ASP A 104 -13.87 -2.05 15.50
C ASP A 104 -14.28 -2.23 16.95
N ARG A 105 -15.52 -1.88 17.30
CA ARG A 105 -16.08 -2.06 18.64
C ARG A 105 -16.14 -3.53 19.09
N PHE A 106 -16.09 -4.48 18.14
CA PHE A 106 -16.20 -5.91 18.40
C PHE A 106 -14.89 -6.67 18.18
N ARG A 107 -13.82 -5.98 17.76
CA ARG A 107 -12.54 -6.62 17.45
C ARG A 107 -11.53 -6.29 18.54
N ALA A 108 -10.95 -7.34 19.12
CA ALA A 108 -9.78 -7.17 19.96
C ALA A 108 -8.62 -6.58 19.14
N TRP A 109 -7.98 -5.56 19.70
CA TRP A 109 -6.89 -4.83 19.04
C TRP A 109 -5.74 -5.77 18.64
N HIS A 110 -5.33 -6.67 19.54
CA HIS A 110 -4.22 -7.59 19.31
C HIS A 110 -4.49 -8.57 18.14
N VAL A 111 -5.72 -9.09 18.01
CA VAL A 111 -6.10 -9.97 16.88
C VAL A 111 -6.03 -9.22 15.55
N SER A 112 -6.49 -7.96 15.55
CA SER A 112 -6.43 -7.13 14.35
C SER A 112 -4.99 -6.79 13.97
N LEU A 113 -4.16 -6.44 14.96
CA LEU A 113 -2.75 -6.15 14.73
C LEU A 113 -2.01 -7.37 14.20
N GLY A 114 -2.23 -8.55 14.78
CA GLY A 114 -1.63 -9.81 14.32
C GLY A 114 -1.99 -10.15 12.88
N LYS A 115 -3.25 -9.95 12.47
CA LYS A 115 -3.69 -10.17 11.09
C LYS A 115 -3.06 -9.18 10.10
N VAL A 116 -2.95 -7.90 10.46
CA VAL A 116 -2.28 -6.91 9.60
C VAL A 116 -0.78 -7.20 9.51
N ALA A 117 -0.14 -7.54 10.64
CA ALA A 117 1.26 -7.92 10.67
C ALA A 117 1.53 -9.18 9.83
N GLY A 118 0.66 -10.19 9.92
CA GLY A 118 0.73 -11.38 9.08
C GLY A 118 0.58 -11.06 7.59
N ALA A 119 -0.36 -10.19 7.23
CA ALA A 119 -0.54 -9.77 5.83
C ALA A 119 0.69 -8.99 5.31
N ALA A 120 1.26 -8.12 6.15
CA ALA A 120 2.48 -7.38 5.84
C ALA A 120 3.68 -8.31 5.66
N ALA A 121 3.82 -9.33 6.52
CA ALA A 121 4.89 -10.32 6.43
C ALA A 121 4.79 -11.15 5.14
N VAL A 122 3.58 -11.64 4.82
CA VAL A 122 3.34 -12.40 3.57
C VAL A 122 3.62 -11.53 2.33
N SER A 123 3.21 -10.27 2.36
CA SER A 123 3.51 -9.31 1.28
C SER A 123 5.01 -9.06 1.14
N ALA A 124 5.74 -8.84 2.23
CA ALA A 124 7.17 -8.61 2.20
C ALA A 124 7.97 -9.83 1.71
N VAL A 125 7.55 -11.05 2.08
CA VAL A 125 8.12 -12.29 1.54
C VAL A 125 7.84 -12.41 0.04
N ALA A 126 6.61 -12.12 -0.41
CA ALA A 126 6.29 -12.12 -1.83
C ALA A 126 7.12 -11.09 -2.62
N PHE A 127 7.33 -9.90 -2.06
CA PHE A 127 8.24 -8.90 -2.62
C PHE A 127 9.66 -9.45 -2.75
N LEU A 128 10.21 -10.02 -1.67
CA LEU A 128 11.56 -10.57 -1.67
C LEU A 128 11.71 -11.64 -2.76
N VAL A 129 10.80 -12.60 -2.84
CA VAL A 129 10.83 -13.68 -3.84
C VAL A 129 10.77 -13.13 -5.27
N LEU A 130 9.87 -12.18 -5.54
CA LEU A 130 9.76 -11.58 -6.88
C LEU A 130 11.01 -10.76 -7.22
N PHE A 131 11.53 -9.99 -6.25
CA PHE A 131 12.74 -9.20 -6.42
C PHE A 131 13.95 -10.08 -6.70
N THR A 132 14.17 -11.14 -5.92
CA THR A 132 15.30 -12.07 -6.11
C THR A 132 15.21 -12.81 -7.44
N THR A 133 13.99 -13.13 -7.88
CA THR A 133 13.76 -13.81 -9.17
C THR A 133 14.05 -12.89 -10.35
N MET A 134 13.68 -11.61 -10.26
CA MET A 134 13.85 -10.64 -11.35
C MET A 134 15.24 -10.00 -11.41
N PHE A 135 15.87 -9.77 -10.25
CA PHE A 135 17.10 -8.97 -10.15
C PHE A 135 18.29 -9.75 -9.56
N GLY A 136 18.11 -11.02 -9.20
CA GLY A 136 19.14 -11.88 -8.61
C GLY A 136 19.18 -11.83 -7.08
N VAL A 137 19.97 -12.72 -6.48
CA VAL A 137 20.12 -12.81 -5.03
C VAL A 137 20.89 -11.59 -4.53
N PRO A 138 20.31 -10.79 -3.63
CA PRO A 138 21.00 -9.63 -3.12
C PRO A 138 22.05 -10.05 -2.09
N ALA A 139 23.10 -9.24 -1.90
CA ALA A 139 24.15 -9.51 -0.91
C ALA A 139 23.57 -9.72 0.49
N LEU A 140 24.28 -10.43 1.39
CA LEU A 140 23.80 -10.78 2.74
C LEU A 140 23.20 -9.60 3.54
N GLY A 141 23.65 -8.36 3.30
CA GLY A 141 23.07 -7.14 3.90
C GLY A 141 21.61 -6.86 3.54
N PHE A 142 21.07 -7.48 2.48
CA PHE A 142 19.67 -7.34 2.06
C PHE A 142 18.72 -8.35 2.69
N LEU A 143 19.22 -9.32 3.47
CA LEU A 143 18.37 -10.28 4.17
C LEU A 143 17.44 -9.62 5.21
N GLY A 144 17.77 -8.39 5.65
CA GLY A 144 16.91 -7.58 6.53
C GLY A 144 15.77 -6.84 5.80
N MET A 145 15.81 -6.70 4.47
CA MET A 145 14.79 -6.00 3.69
C MET A 145 13.35 -6.49 3.90
N PRO A 146 13.04 -7.80 3.96
CA PRO A 146 11.68 -8.26 4.24
C PRO A 146 11.19 -7.82 5.63
N VAL A 147 12.07 -7.80 6.64
CA VAL A 147 11.72 -7.32 7.99
C VAL A 147 11.42 -5.83 7.94
N VAL A 148 12.29 -5.05 7.31
CA VAL A 148 12.13 -3.59 7.18
C VAL A 148 10.87 -3.25 6.39
N GLN A 149 10.59 -3.94 5.29
CA GLN A 149 9.34 -3.76 4.53
C GLN A 149 8.10 -4.15 5.33
N THR A 150 8.15 -5.26 6.05
CA THR A 150 7.04 -5.68 6.92
C THR A 150 6.72 -4.59 7.94
N VAL A 151 7.75 -4.09 8.62
CA VAL A 151 7.62 -3.01 9.61
C VAL A 151 7.10 -1.72 8.95
N ALA A 152 7.65 -1.33 7.80
CA ALA A 152 7.24 -0.11 7.11
C ALA A 152 5.78 -0.18 6.64
N VAL A 153 5.36 -1.27 5.98
CA VAL A 153 3.97 -1.47 5.55
C VAL A 153 3.03 -1.46 6.74
N LEU A 154 3.38 -2.17 7.83
CA LEU A 154 2.59 -2.20 9.05
C LEU A 154 2.44 -0.82 9.67
N LEU A 155 3.56 -0.10 9.90
CA LEU A 155 3.55 1.21 10.54
C LEU A 155 2.80 2.24 9.71
N VAL A 156 3.02 2.29 8.39
CA VAL A 156 2.33 3.25 7.53
C VAL A 156 0.84 2.94 7.43
N ALA A 157 0.46 1.66 7.36
CA ALA A 157 -0.96 1.28 7.37
C ALA A 157 -1.63 1.67 8.70
N LEU A 158 -0.96 1.45 9.83
CA LEU A 158 -1.46 1.84 11.15
C LEU A 158 -1.56 3.36 11.29
N ALA A 159 -0.52 4.09 10.91
CA ALA A 159 -0.47 5.55 10.96
C ALA A 159 -1.53 6.19 10.05
N GLY A 160 -1.67 5.69 8.80
CA GLY A 160 -2.71 6.15 7.88
C GLY A 160 -4.11 5.91 8.44
N ARG A 161 -4.31 4.77 9.13
CA ARG A 161 -5.58 4.47 9.80
C ARG A 161 -5.84 5.37 11.01
N THR A 162 -4.85 5.65 11.85
CA THR A 162 -5.02 6.54 13.01
C THR A 162 -5.33 7.96 12.58
N MET A 163 -4.62 8.47 11.57
CA MET A 163 -4.88 9.79 10.97
C MET A 163 -6.30 9.88 10.40
N LYS A 164 -6.72 8.85 9.63
CA LYS A 164 -8.09 8.78 9.09
C LYS A 164 -9.14 8.83 10.21
N ARG A 165 -8.96 8.07 11.28
CA ARG A 165 -9.88 8.07 12.43
C ARG A 165 -9.93 9.43 13.12
N GLN A 166 -8.79 10.11 13.31
CA GLN A 166 -8.75 11.44 13.91
C GLN A 166 -9.49 12.46 13.04
N ALA A 167 -9.27 12.44 11.72
CA ALA A 167 -9.98 13.31 10.78
C ALA A 167 -11.50 13.10 10.84
N THR A 168 -11.97 11.84 10.87
CA THR A 168 -13.40 11.53 10.96
C THR A 168 -14.01 11.92 12.31
N LYS A 169 -13.28 11.78 13.43
CA LYS A 169 -13.75 12.24 14.75
C LYS A 169 -13.92 13.75 14.80
N ARG A 170 -12.96 14.51 14.23
CA ARG A 170 -12.99 15.98 14.18
C ARG A 170 -14.16 16.54 13.38
N GLN A 171 -14.67 15.77 12.42
CA GLN A 171 -15.80 16.15 11.56
C GLN A 171 -17.18 15.85 12.14
N ARG A 172 -17.29 15.21 13.32
CA ARG A 172 -18.57 15.05 14.00
C ARG A 172 -18.83 16.31 14.83
N PRO A 173 -19.70 17.25 14.41
CA PRO A 173 -20.13 18.32 15.29
C PRO A 173 -20.70 17.68 16.56
N GLY A 174 -20.29 18.20 17.72
CA GLY A 174 -20.80 17.72 19.00
C GLY A 174 -22.31 17.71 18.94
N LEU A 175 -22.91 16.54 19.15
CA LEU A 175 -24.34 16.44 19.40
C LEU A 175 -24.61 17.28 20.63
N THR A 176 -25.10 18.51 20.42
CA THR A 176 -25.69 19.32 21.47
C THR A 176 -26.87 18.53 22.00
N LEU A 177 -26.64 17.85 23.12
CA LEU A 177 -27.69 17.31 23.96
C LEU A 177 -28.54 18.50 24.39
N VAL A 178 -29.69 18.68 23.72
CA VAL A 178 -30.77 19.51 24.24
C VAL A 178 -31.24 18.79 25.50
N ARG A 179 -30.93 19.37 26.66
CA ARG A 179 -31.51 18.99 27.95
C ARG A 179 -32.87 19.65 28.09
#